data_AF-A0A7D5YE53-F1
#
_entry.id   AF-A0A7D5YE53-F1
#
_cell.length_a   1.000
_cell.length_b   1.000
_cell.length_c   1.000
_cell.angle_alpha   90.00
_cell.angle_beta   90.00
_cell.angle_gamma   90.00
#
_symmetry.space_group_name_H-M   'P 1'
#
loop_
_entity.id
_entity.type
_entity.pdbx_description
1 polymer ?
#
loop_
_entity_poly.entity_id
_entity_poly.type
_entity_poly.pdbx_seq_one_letter_code
_entity_poly.pdbx_strand_id
1 'polypeptide(L)'
;MSAAADRWAALPGPTKVLAAARELLENGKTGPGVTVRITLDAVERDQVGRILGMSWEASTAPVTLGRLRKALHGLNDTLEDLLVRLGGPLDDRVAKRELDRQAAQDHLDNAYAILTSAGIPEHAVALARTRRWLEHTNPDLADSRAQALALLWQHLPAADRPLPELANSLFGNPHHLDRDADLGRLAARLLAAAHTTEPGAAAAAAGTALSADVWRQVWASAGVSCDEVSATVLVLNLPLAGSGAAAAIAAAAAETGEPVWLTARSLRHAWEPGPGLHTVRVCENPVVVETAAARLGPHALPLICVYGRPSIAAWLLLDGLAAAGVRLLMTCDRDTAGQQFLTELLRLPGAVEWLAAADGVYEESRLPALLADLAPAPPEVLDPVPKSG
;
A
#
# COMPACT_ATOMS: atom_id res chain seq x y z
N MET A 1 -6.62 -14.69 61.65
CA MET A 1 -7.22 -13.35 61.53
C MET A 1 -6.86 -12.57 62.78
N SER A 2 -6.06 -11.50 62.66
CA SER A 2 -5.46 -10.85 63.81
C SER A 2 -5.86 -9.38 63.92
N ALA A 3 -6.65 -9.04 64.93
CA ALA A 3 -6.98 -7.65 65.25
C ALA A 3 -5.73 -6.78 65.51
N ALA A 4 -4.57 -7.39 65.79
CA ALA A 4 -3.30 -6.70 65.90
C ALA A 4 -2.74 -6.27 64.53
N ALA A 5 -2.89 -7.10 63.50
CA ALA A 5 -2.46 -6.78 62.14
C ALA A 5 -3.30 -5.64 61.54
N ASP A 6 -4.62 -5.66 61.77
CA ASP A 6 -5.51 -4.60 61.27
C ASP A 6 -5.23 -3.25 61.95
N ARG A 7 -5.00 -3.24 63.27
CA ARG A 7 -4.60 -2.02 64.00
C ARG A 7 -3.24 -1.47 63.55
N TRP A 8 -2.29 -2.35 63.26
CA TRP A 8 -0.99 -1.95 62.73
C TRP A 8 -1.14 -1.37 61.32
N ALA A 9 -1.92 -2.03 60.46
CA ALA A 9 -2.14 -1.59 59.08
C ALA A 9 -2.79 -0.21 58.99
N ALA A 10 -3.64 0.16 59.95
CA ALA A 10 -4.30 1.46 60.01
C ALA A 10 -3.33 2.64 60.34
N LEU A 11 -2.07 2.37 60.69
CA LEU A 11 -1.08 3.41 60.92
C LEU A 11 -0.54 3.98 59.58
N PRO A 12 -0.15 5.28 59.53
CA PRO A 12 0.32 5.93 58.30
C PRO A 12 1.47 5.22 57.57
N GLY A 13 2.53 4.84 58.28
CA GLY A 13 3.68 4.15 57.70
C GLY A 13 3.33 2.78 57.12
N PRO A 14 2.69 1.88 57.88
CA PRO A 14 2.17 0.60 57.40
C PRO A 14 1.22 0.74 56.21
N THR A 15 0.33 1.73 56.19
CA THR A 15 -0.56 1.98 55.04
C THR A 15 0.24 2.24 53.76
N LYS A 16 1.28 3.09 53.81
CA LYS A 16 2.17 3.35 52.66
C LYS A 16 2.89 2.08 52.18
N VAL A 17 3.42 1.29 53.12
CA VAL A 17 4.11 0.03 52.81
C VAL A 17 3.17 -0.99 52.17
N LEU A 18 1.97 -1.14 52.72
CA LEU A 18 0.96 -2.08 52.22
C LEU A 18 0.42 -1.67 50.85
N ALA A 19 0.22 -0.37 50.59
CA ALA A 19 -0.16 0.13 49.27
C ALA A 19 0.90 -0.19 48.21
N ALA A 20 2.19 0.06 48.51
CA ALA A 20 3.27 -0.28 47.60
C ALA A 20 3.48 -1.80 47.46
N ALA A 21 3.26 -2.58 48.52
CA ALA A 21 3.29 -4.03 48.46
C ALA A 21 2.16 -4.59 47.57
N ARG A 22 0.95 -4.01 47.67
CA ARG A 22 -0.17 -4.34 46.78
C ARG A 22 0.21 -4.09 45.31
N GLU A 23 0.72 -2.92 44.98
CA GLU A 23 1.13 -2.61 43.61
C GLU A 23 2.17 -3.59 43.06
N LEU A 24 3.14 -4.02 43.89
CA LEU A 24 4.12 -5.02 43.51
C LEU A 24 3.48 -6.39 43.22
N LEU A 25 2.59 -6.85 44.12
CA LEU A 25 1.90 -8.13 43.96
C LEU A 25 0.98 -8.12 42.74
N GLU A 26 0.21 -7.05 42.53
CA GLU A 26 -0.67 -6.87 41.37
C GLU A 26 0.10 -6.81 40.04
N ASN A 27 1.36 -6.38 40.06
CA ASN A 27 2.28 -6.44 38.91
C ASN A 27 3.11 -7.74 38.84
N GLY A 28 2.71 -8.80 39.57
CA GLY A 28 3.33 -10.12 39.53
C GLY A 28 4.70 -10.22 40.21
N LYS A 29 5.10 -9.23 41.02
CA LYS A 29 6.36 -9.26 41.78
C LYS A 29 6.14 -9.94 43.13
N THR A 30 6.28 -11.26 43.18
CA THR A 30 5.95 -12.07 44.37
C THR A 30 7.17 -12.55 45.18
N GLY A 31 8.37 -12.45 44.62
CA GLY A 31 9.59 -13.01 45.23
C GLY A 31 9.94 -12.43 46.61
N PRO A 32 10.52 -13.23 47.52
CA PRO A 32 10.83 -12.78 48.89
C PRO A 32 11.89 -11.66 48.95
N GLY A 33 12.76 -11.58 47.94
CA GLY A 33 13.76 -10.53 47.80
C GLY A 33 13.26 -9.23 47.16
N VAL A 34 11.98 -9.15 46.77
CA VAL A 34 11.41 -7.94 46.17
C VAL A 34 11.35 -6.83 47.22
N THR A 35 12.03 -5.73 46.93
CA THR A 35 12.05 -4.53 47.77
C THR A 35 10.80 -3.68 47.56
N VAL A 36 10.15 -3.31 48.66
CA VAL A 36 9.07 -2.31 48.68
C VAL A 36 9.72 -0.93 48.67
N ARG A 37 9.74 -0.28 47.50
CA ARG A 37 10.37 1.04 47.31
C ARG A 37 9.43 2.14 47.77
N ILE A 38 9.63 2.63 48.99
CA ILE A 38 8.83 3.67 49.63
C ILE A 38 9.72 4.58 50.47
N THR A 39 9.33 5.85 50.60
CA THR A 39 9.97 6.81 51.52
C THR A 39 9.13 6.89 52.79
N LEU A 40 9.77 6.66 53.93
CA LEU A 40 9.15 6.77 55.26
C LEU A 40 9.88 7.85 56.03
N ASP A 41 9.15 8.68 56.74
CA ASP A 41 9.74 9.53 57.79
C ASP A 41 10.09 8.69 59.04
N ALA A 42 10.68 9.36 60.06
CA ALA A 42 11.09 8.68 61.30
C ALA A 42 9.91 8.05 62.06
N VAL A 43 8.75 8.71 62.09
CA VAL A 43 7.54 8.24 62.79
C VAL A 43 6.93 7.06 62.04
N GLU A 44 6.88 7.14 60.72
CA GLU A 44 6.39 6.07 59.86
C GLU A 44 7.31 4.84 59.89
N ARG A 45 8.63 5.05 60.01
CA ARG A 45 9.61 3.98 60.18
C ARG A 45 9.46 3.27 61.53
N ASP A 46 9.25 4.00 62.62
CA ASP A 46 8.89 3.42 63.94
C ASP A 46 7.65 2.54 63.83
N GLN A 47 6.58 3.05 63.21
CA GLN A 47 5.32 2.32 63.06
C GLN A 47 5.50 1.00 62.29
N VAL A 48 6.28 1.00 61.20
CA VAL A 48 6.60 -0.23 60.45
C VAL A 48 7.52 -1.16 61.25
N GLY A 49 8.44 -0.59 62.04
CA GLY A 49 9.37 -1.28 62.92
C GLY A 49 8.69 -2.15 63.99
N ARG A 50 7.47 -1.80 64.41
CA ARG A 50 6.67 -2.57 65.38
C ARG A 50 6.50 -4.05 65.04
N ILE A 51 6.47 -4.39 63.75
CA ILE A 51 6.36 -5.79 63.30
C ILE A 51 7.66 -6.32 62.68
N LEU A 52 8.51 -5.45 62.11
CA LEU A 52 9.77 -5.84 61.49
C LEU A 52 10.94 -5.97 62.49
N GLY A 53 10.78 -5.44 63.71
CA GLY A 53 11.74 -5.49 64.81
C GLY A 53 12.67 -4.28 64.91
N MET A 54 13.13 -3.99 66.13
CA MET A 54 13.99 -2.84 66.48
C MET A 54 15.31 -2.80 65.68
N SER A 55 15.86 -3.95 65.31
CA SER A 55 17.09 -4.02 64.50
C SER A 55 16.87 -3.56 63.06
N TRP A 56 15.67 -3.71 62.51
CA TRP A 56 15.32 -3.16 61.20
C TRP A 56 15.11 -1.64 61.29
N GLU A 57 14.38 -1.21 62.32
CA GLU A 57 14.06 0.19 62.57
C GLU A 57 15.33 1.06 62.68
N ALA A 58 16.32 0.62 63.45
CA ALA A 58 17.61 1.28 63.63
C ALA A 58 18.55 1.18 62.41
N SER A 59 18.21 0.37 61.40
CA SER A 59 19.00 0.22 60.17
C SER A 59 18.51 1.16 59.07
N THR A 60 19.28 1.29 57.98
CA THR A 60 18.84 1.89 56.71
C THR A 60 18.29 0.85 55.72
N ALA A 61 18.09 -0.39 56.16
CA ALA A 61 17.67 -1.47 55.28
C ALA A 61 16.25 -1.23 54.74
N PRO A 62 15.99 -1.59 53.46
CA PRO A 62 14.65 -1.48 52.89
C PRO A 62 13.69 -2.51 53.49
N VAL A 63 12.39 -2.27 53.32
CA VAL A 63 11.36 -3.29 53.51
C VAL A 63 11.40 -4.24 52.31
N THR A 64 11.36 -5.55 52.55
CA THR A 64 11.18 -6.56 51.48
C THR A 64 9.90 -7.34 51.71
N LEU A 65 9.30 -7.88 50.65
CA LEU A 65 8.10 -8.71 50.76
C LEU A 65 8.33 -9.93 51.66
N GLY A 66 9.52 -10.55 51.62
CA GLY A 66 9.86 -11.67 52.49
C GLY A 66 9.89 -11.29 53.98
N ARG A 67 10.43 -10.11 54.32
CA ARG A 67 10.41 -9.60 55.70
C ARG A 67 9.00 -9.28 56.16
N LEU A 68 8.20 -8.65 55.30
CA LEU A 68 6.83 -8.29 55.59
C LEU A 68 5.95 -9.53 55.82
N ARG A 69 6.04 -10.54 54.95
CA ARG A 69 5.34 -11.83 55.13
C ARG A 69 5.76 -12.53 56.42
N LYS A 70 7.05 -12.59 56.73
CA LYS A 70 7.54 -13.21 57.97
C LYS A 70 6.99 -12.52 59.22
N ALA A 71 6.98 -11.18 59.22
CA ALA A 71 6.46 -10.39 60.33
C ALA A 71 4.95 -10.58 60.53
N LEU A 72 4.18 -10.54 59.44
CA LEU A 72 2.73 -10.76 59.50
C LEU A 72 2.37 -12.19 59.91
N HIS A 73 3.17 -13.18 59.49
CA HIS A 73 2.99 -14.56 59.94
C HIS A 73 3.20 -14.70 61.46
N GLY A 74 4.10 -13.90 62.05
CA GLY A 74 4.26 -13.80 63.51
C GLY A 74 3.05 -13.21 64.22
N LEU A 75 2.17 -12.51 63.50
CA LEU A 75 0.89 -12.00 64.00
C LEU A 75 -0.30 -12.92 63.67
N ASN A 76 -0.08 -14.13 63.16
CA ASN A 76 -1.13 -15.05 62.67
C ASN A 76 -1.97 -14.45 61.52
N ASP A 77 -1.30 -13.73 60.61
CA ASP A 77 -1.87 -13.18 59.38
C ASP A 77 -0.95 -13.40 58.18
N THR A 78 -1.49 -13.25 56.97
CA THR A 78 -0.70 -13.24 55.74
C THR A 78 -0.72 -11.86 55.10
N LEU A 79 0.30 -11.53 54.31
CA LEU A 79 0.32 -10.26 53.60
C LEU A 79 -0.86 -10.18 52.62
N GLU A 80 -1.10 -11.25 51.88
CA GLU A 80 -2.15 -11.37 50.90
C GLU A 80 -3.55 -11.23 51.54
N ASP A 81 -3.83 -11.94 52.64
CA ASP A 81 -5.12 -11.84 53.34
C ASP A 81 -5.35 -10.44 53.93
N LEU A 82 -4.31 -9.85 54.54
CA LEU A 82 -4.39 -8.50 55.08
C LEU A 82 -4.67 -7.48 53.97
N LEU A 83 -3.98 -7.57 52.83
CA LEU A 83 -4.23 -6.68 51.70
C LEU A 83 -5.64 -6.84 51.16
N VAL A 84 -6.14 -8.08 51.04
CA VAL A 84 -7.50 -8.36 50.58
C VAL A 84 -8.55 -7.76 51.51
N ARG A 85 -8.36 -7.88 52.84
CA ARG A 85 -9.28 -7.27 53.81
C ARG A 85 -9.31 -5.75 53.74
N LEU A 86 -8.16 -5.11 53.49
CA LEU A 86 -8.04 -3.65 53.49
C LEU A 86 -8.52 -2.98 52.20
N GLY A 87 -8.45 -3.68 51.06
CA GLY A 87 -8.66 -3.06 49.75
C GLY A 87 -9.39 -3.92 48.71
N GLY A 88 -9.98 -5.05 49.12
CA GLY A 88 -10.61 -6.01 48.21
C GLY A 88 -9.61 -6.93 47.48
N PRO A 89 -10.06 -7.79 46.56
CA PRO A 89 -9.20 -8.71 45.82
C PRO A 89 -7.94 -8.06 45.21
N LEU A 90 -6.86 -8.83 45.07
CA LEU A 90 -5.66 -8.38 44.35
C LEU A 90 -5.88 -8.58 42.85
N ASP A 91 -5.71 -7.52 42.06
CA ASP A 91 -5.78 -7.60 40.60
C ASP A 91 -4.53 -8.26 40.03
N ASP A 92 -4.69 -9.39 39.32
CA ASP A 92 -3.60 -9.96 38.53
C ASP A 92 -3.43 -9.20 37.21
N ARG A 93 -2.70 -8.09 37.26
CA ARG A 93 -2.48 -7.24 36.08
C ARG A 93 -1.60 -7.93 35.04
N VAL A 94 -0.78 -8.91 35.44
CA VAL A 94 0.05 -9.68 34.50
C VAL A 94 -0.85 -10.63 33.71
N ALA A 95 -1.71 -11.40 34.37
CA ALA A 95 -2.68 -12.27 33.71
C ALA A 95 -3.64 -11.47 32.83
N LYS A 96 -4.11 -10.30 33.29
CA LYS A 96 -4.95 -9.43 32.48
C LYS A 96 -4.25 -8.96 31.20
N ARG A 97 -3.00 -8.48 31.30
CA ARG A 97 -2.20 -8.08 30.12
C ARG A 97 -1.92 -9.26 29.17
N GLU A 98 -1.78 -10.47 29.71
CA GLU A 98 -1.61 -11.69 28.92
C GLU A 98 -2.89 -12.00 28.13
N LEU A 99 -4.05 -11.95 28.79
CA LEU A 99 -5.36 -12.14 28.18
C LEU A 99 -5.64 -11.08 27.12
N ASP A 100 -5.37 -9.80 27.40
CA ASP A 100 -5.58 -8.70 26.45
C ASP A 100 -4.70 -8.88 25.20
N ARG A 101 -3.45 -9.34 25.37
CA ARG A 101 -2.53 -9.61 24.25
C ARG A 101 -2.94 -10.83 23.46
N GLN A 102 -3.39 -11.90 24.12
CA GLN A 102 -3.90 -13.08 23.45
C GLN A 102 -5.16 -12.73 22.65
N ALA A 103 -6.10 -11.99 23.24
CA ALA A 103 -7.28 -11.51 22.53
C ALA A 103 -6.90 -10.66 21.30
N ALA A 104 -5.97 -9.71 21.44
CA ALA A 104 -5.49 -8.92 20.32
C ALA A 104 -4.84 -9.78 19.22
N GLN A 105 -4.09 -10.81 19.60
CA GLN A 105 -3.51 -11.78 18.68
C GLN A 105 -4.58 -12.61 17.97
N ASP A 106 -5.61 -13.05 18.68
CA ASP A 106 -6.74 -13.80 18.13
C ASP A 106 -7.52 -12.96 17.10
N HIS A 107 -7.75 -11.67 17.38
CA HIS A 107 -8.34 -10.73 16.42
C HIS A 107 -7.49 -10.58 15.16
N LEU A 108 -6.16 -10.45 15.29
CA LEU A 108 -5.28 -10.38 14.13
C LEU A 108 -5.30 -11.67 13.30
N ASP A 109 -5.28 -12.82 13.96
CA ASP A 109 -5.32 -14.12 13.29
C ASP A 109 -6.64 -14.33 12.56
N ASN A 110 -7.76 -13.93 13.17
CA ASN A 110 -9.07 -13.91 12.53
C ASN A 110 -9.11 -12.95 11.33
N ALA A 111 -8.60 -11.73 11.48
CA ALA A 111 -8.57 -10.72 10.42
C ALA A 111 -7.79 -11.21 9.18
N TYR A 112 -6.63 -11.84 9.37
CA TYR A 112 -5.89 -12.43 8.25
C TYR A 112 -6.59 -13.68 7.68
N ALA A 113 -7.27 -14.49 8.50
CA ALA A 113 -8.07 -15.62 8.03
C ALA A 113 -9.25 -15.16 7.15
N ILE A 114 -9.87 -14.02 7.47
CA ILE A 114 -10.90 -13.37 6.64
C ILE A 114 -10.35 -13.04 5.25
N LEU A 115 -9.14 -12.45 5.17
CA LEU A 115 -8.51 -12.12 3.89
C LEU A 115 -8.25 -13.37 3.05
N THR A 116 -7.68 -14.42 3.66
CA THR A 116 -7.45 -15.71 2.98
C THR A 116 -8.76 -16.34 2.48
N SER A 117 -9.80 -16.32 3.32
CA SER A 117 -11.11 -16.90 2.99
C SER A 117 -11.83 -16.13 1.87
N ALA A 118 -11.52 -14.84 1.71
CA ALA A 118 -12.02 -14.04 0.60
C ALA A 118 -11.34 -14.35 -0.75
N GLY A 119 -10.32 -15.21 -0.77
CA GLY A 119 -9.60 -15.60 -1.98
C GLY A 119 -8.48 -14.63 -2.37
N ILE A 120 -8.02 -13.77 -1.45
CA ILE A 120 -6.84 -12.94 -1.67
C ILE A 120 -5.60 -13.85 -1.74
N PRO A 121 -4.68 -13.67 -2.71
CA PRO A 121 -3.52 -14.53 -2.87
C PRO A 121 -2.68 -14.65 -1.59
N GLU A 122 -2.26 -15.87 -1.26
CA GLU A 122 -1.54 -16.19 -0.01
C GLU A 122 -0.28 -15.33 0.18
N HIS A 123 0.48 -15.10 -0.89
CA HIS A 123 1.69 -14.27 -0.86
C HIS A 123 1.39 -12.81 -0.45
N ALA A 124 0.24 -12.25 -0.90
CA ALA A 124 -0.16 -10.89 -0.55
C ALA A 124 -0.63 -10.81 0.90
N VAL A 125 -1.38 -11.81 1.39
CA VAL A 125 -1.79 -11.92 2.81
C VAL A 125 -0.57 -12.08 3.72
N ALA A 126 0.39 -12.93 3.34
CA ALA A 126 1.64 -13.14 4.09
C ALA A 126 2.49 -11.86 4.16
N LEU A 127 2.56 -11.11 3.06
CA LEU A 127 3.23 -9.80 3.03
C LEU A 127 2.51 -8.80 3.94
N ALA A 128 1.18 -8.74 3.88
CA ALA A 128 0.36 -7.87 4.74
C ALA A 128 0.56 -8.17 6.23
N ARG A 129 0.70 -9.45 6.59
CA ARG A 129 1.03 -9.91 7.95
C ARG A 129 2.43 -9.50 8.38
N THR A 130 3.42 -9.77 7.54
CA THR A 130 4.82 -9.39 7.80
C THR A 130 4.99 -7.88 7.98
N ARG A 131 4.23 -7.09 7.21
CA ARG A 131 4.23 -5.63 7.24
C ARG A 131 3.21 -5.02 8.19
N ARG A 132 2.48 -5.86 8.96
CA ARG A 132 1.58 -5.43 10.04
C ARG A 132 0.47 -4.49 9.59
N TRP A 133 -0.06 -4.71 8.39
CA TRP A 133 -1.03 -3.81 7.76
C TRP A 133 -2.36 -3.68 8.51
N LEU A 134 -2.75 -4.73 9.25
CA LEU A 134 -3.99 -4.74 10.04
C LEU A 134 -3.75 -4.42 11.52
N GLU A 135 -2.49 -4.34 11.99
CA GLU A 135 -2.19 -4.04 13.38
C GLU A 135 -2.69 -2.64 13.76
N HIS A 136 -3.40 -2.55 14.89
CA HIS A 136 -3.89 -1.32 15.45
C HIS A 136 -3.97 -1.43 16.97
N THR A 137 -3.94 -0.29 17.68
CA THR A 137 -4.16 -0.24 19.14
C THR A 137 -5.58 -0.64 19.56
N ASN A 138 -6.51 -0.70 18.61
CA ASN A 138 -7.88 -1.16 18.81
C ASN A 138 -8.05 -2.48 18.04
N PRO A 139 -8.16 -3.64 18.71
CA PRO A 139 -8.30 -4.94 18.06
C PRO A 139 -9.50 -5.04 17.10
N ASP A 140 -10.64 -4.41 17.44
CA ASP A 140 -11.85 -4.43 16.61
C ASP A 140 -11.64 -3.77 15.22
N LEU A 141 -10.66 -2.88 15.12
CA LEU A 141 -10.30 -2.27 13.83
C LEU A 141 -9.60 -3.24 12.89
N ALA A 142 -8.91 -4.27 13.39
CA ALA A 142 -8.29 -5.28 12.54
C ALA A 142 -9.36 -6.09 11.80
N ASP A 143 -10.38 -6.56 12.53
CA ASP A 143 -11.49 -7.34 11.97
C ASP A 143 -12.31 -6.52 10.97
N SER A 144 -12.72 -5.31 11.34
CA SER A 144 -13.52 -4.45 10.45
C SER A 144 -12.76 -4.06 9.18
N ARG A 145 -11.45 -3.77 9.26
CA ARG A 145 -10.60 -3.53 8.08
C ARG A 145 -10.49 -4.77 7.21
N ALA A 146 -10.30 -5.95 7.80
CA ALA A 146 -10.23 -7.20 7.05
C ALA A 146 -11.55 -7.51 6.34
N GLN A 147 -12.69 -7.32 7.01
CA GLN A 147 -14.02 -7.48 6.42
C GLN A 147 -14.24 -6.51 5.25
N ALA A 148 -13.84 -5.24 5.40
CA ALA A 148 -13.96 -4.25 4.33
C ALA A 148 -13.07 -4.58 3.12
N LEU A 149 -11.83 -5.02 3.35
CA LEU A 149 -10.92 -5.47 2.29
C LEU A 149 -11.42 -6.75 1.61
N ALA A 150 -11.94 -7.71 2.37
CA ALA A 150 -12.56 -8.93 1.84
C ALA A 150 -13.79 -8.61 0.99
N LEU A 151 -14.67 -7.72 1.48
CA LEU A 151 -15.84 -7.25 0.73
C LEU A 151 -15.44 -6.58 -0.59
N LEU A 152 -14.45 -5.68 -0.54
CA LEU A 152 -13.90 -5.06 -1.73
C LEU A 152 -13.39 -6.12 -2.71
N TRP A 153 -12.55 -7.04 -2.24
CA TRP A 153 -11.93 -8.09 -3.07
C TRP A 153 -12.98 -8.94 -3.81
N GLN A 154 -14.06 -9.32 -3.12
CA GLN A 154 -15.16 -10.10 -3.69
C GLN A 154 -15.93 -9.37 -4.82
N HIS A 155 -15.84 -8.04 -4.88
CA HIS A 155 -16.46 -7.23 -5.92
C HIS A 155 -15.49 -6.84 -7.04
N LEU A 156 -14.25 -7.35 -7.01
CA LEU A 156 -13.25 -7.14 -8.05
C LEU A 156 -13.13 -8.38 -8.96
N PRO A 157 -12.85 -8.21 -10.27
CA PRO A 157 -12.71 -6.93 -10.96
C PRO A 157 -14.05 -6.21 -11.13
N ALA A 158 -14.07 -4.90 -10.84
CA ALA A 158 -15.28 -4.09 -10.90
C ALA A 158 -15.36 -3.33 -12.22
N ALA A 159 -15.61 -4.07 -13.31
CA ALA A 159 -15.50 -3.61 -14.70
C ALA A 159 -16.01 -2.17 -14.90
N ASP A 160 -15.07 -1.26 -15.16
CA ASP A 160 -15.30 0.13 -15.58
C ASP A 160 -16.03 1.02 -14.55
N ARG A 161 -15.98 0.65 -13.27
CA ARG A 161 -16.62 1.43 -12.20
C ARG A 161 -15.68 2.51 -11.67
N PRO A 162 -16.12 3.79 -11.57
CA PRO A 162 -15.34 4.83 -10.92
C PRO A 162 -15.07 4.50 -9.45
N LEU A 163 -13.85 4.76 -8.97
CA LEU A 163 -13.45 4.48 -7.58
C LEU A 163 -14.40 5.12 -6.55
N PRO A 164 -14.85 6.38 -6.70
CA PRO A 164 -15.79 6.98 -5.74
C PRO A 164 -17.18 6.32 -5.77
N GLU A 165 -17.61 5.83 -6.94
CA GLU A 165 -18.88 5.13 -7.08
C GLU A 165 -18.82 3.75 -6.43
N LEU A 166 -17.74 2.99 -6.66
CA LEU A 166 -17.48 1.73 -5.99
C LEU A 166 -17.43 1.90 -4.47
N ALA A 167 -16.67 2.89 -3.98
CA ALA A 167 -16.54 3.19 -2.56
C ALA A 167 -17.90 3.52 -1.91
N ASN A 168 -18.71 4.36 -2.57
CA ASN A 168 -20.04 4.70 -2.08
C ASN A 168 -20.98 3.48 -2.07
N SER A 169 -20.91 2.63 -3.10
CA SER A 169 -21.78 1.45 -3.18
C SER A 169 -21.50 0.41 -2.09
N LEU A 170 -20.22 0.22 -1.73
CA LEU A 170 -19.81 -0.80 -0.77
C LEU A 170 -19.84 -0.29 0.68
N PHE A 171 -19.52 0.99 0.88
CA PHE A 171 -19.27 1.54 2.21
C PHE A 171 -20.13 2.75 2.57
N GLY A 172 -21.03 3.18 1.68
CA GLY A 172 -21.87 4.37 1.88
C GLY A 172 -21.08 5.68 1.95
N ASN A 173 -19.81 5.67 1.52
CA ASN A 173 -18.93 6.83 1.55
C ASN A 173 -18.03 6.84 0.28
N PRO A 174 -18.18 7.83 -0.62
CA PRO A 174 -17.41 7.90 -1.86
C PRO A 174 -15.91 8.11 -1.64
N HIS A 175 -15.49 8.56 -0.46
CA HIS A 175 -14.09 8.82 -0.11
C HIS A 175 -13.43 7.67 0.66
N HIS A 176 -14.15 6.56 0.89
CA HIS A 176 -13.65 5.48 1.76
C HIS A 176 -12.43 4.75 1.18
N LEU A 177 -12.26 4.81 -0.14
CA LEU A 177 -11.13 4.22 -0.87
C LEU A 177 -10.13 5.26 -1.37
N ASP A 178 -10.24 6.52 -0.95
CA ASP A 178 -9.31 7.58 -1.37
C ASP A 178 -7.88 7.32 -0.87
N ARG A 179 -6.91 7.96 -1.53
CA ARG A 179 -5.49 7.77 -1.25
C ARG A 179 -5.08 8.26 0.15
N ASP A 180 -5.84 9.19 0.73
CA ASP A 180 -5.68 9.70 2.09
C ASP A 180 -6.54 8.94 3.13
N ALA A 181 -7.40 8.00 2.70
CA ALA A 181 -8.13 7.11 3.58
C ALA A 181 -7.32 5.85 3.96
N ASP A 182 -7.47 5.38 5.20
CA ASP A 182 -6.79 4.18 5.70
C ASP A 182 -7.09 2.94 4.85
N LEU A 183 -8.39 2.68 4.59
CA LEU A 183 -8.81 1.53 3.81
C LEU A 183 -8.32 1.61 2.37
N GLY A 184 -8.40 2.78 1.73
CA GLY A 184 -7.88 3.01 0.38
C GLY A 184 -6.39 2.68 0.26
N ARG A 185 -5.57 3.14 1.22
CA ARG A 185 -4.14 2.81 1.25
C ARG A 185 -3.87 1.31 1.42
N LEU A 186 -4.64 0.64 2.27
CA LEU A 186 -4.51 -0.80 2.49
C LEU A 186 -4.94 -1.59 1.25
N ALA A 187 -6.07 -1.22 0.64
CA ALA A 187 -6.58 -1.84 -0.57
C ALA A 187 -5.59 -1.74 -1.73
N ALA A 188 -5.06 -0.54 -2.02
CA ALA A 188 -4.09 -0.36 -3.10
C ALA A 188 -2.80 -1.18 -2.87
N ARG A 189 -2.28 -1.25 -1.63
CA ARG A 189 -1.12 -2.08 -1.33
C ARG A 189 -1.39 -3.57 -1.51
N LEU A 190 -2.56 -4.02 -1.11
CA LEU A 190 -2.98 -5.41 -1.24
C LEU A 190 -3.18 -5.80 -2.71
N LEU A 191 -3.84 -4.95 -3.49
CA LEU A 191 -4.02 -5.12 -4.94
C LEU A 191 -2.67 -5.17 -5.66
N ALA A 192 -1.77 -4.22 -5.37
CA ALA A 192 -0.44 -4.18 -5.95
C ALA A 192 0.39 -5.43 -5.61
N ALA A 193 0.34 -5.88 -4.35
CA ALA A 193 1.02 -7.10 -3.93
C ALA A 193 0.47 -8.35 -4.60
N ALA A 194 -0.85 -8.42 -4.80
CA ALA A 194 -1.52 -9.58 -5.37
C ALA A 194 -1.27 -9.75 -6.88
N HIS A 195 -0.79 -8.71 -7.57
CA HIS A 195 -0.55 -8.72 -9.01
C HIS A 195 0.71 -9.50 -9.43
N THR A 196 1.57 -9.91 -8.48
CA THR A 196 2.81 -10.63 -8.77
C THR A 196 3.11 -11.68 -7.72
N THR A 197 3.47 -12.88 -8.16
CA THR A 197 3.80 -14.01 -7.28
C THR A 197 5.24 -13.95 -6.73
N GLU A 198 6.10 -13.11 -7.30
CA GLU A 198 7.49 -12.97 -6.87
C GLU A 198 7.57 -12.12 -5.59
N PRO A 199 8.06 -12.65 -4.45
CA PRO A 199 7.99 -11.96 -3.16
C PRO A 199 8.67 -10.58 -3.15
N GLY A 200 9.82 -10.45 -3.82
CA GLY A 200 10.55 -9.19 -3.94
C GLY A 200 9.79 -8.15 -4.78
N ALA A 201 9.15 -8.60 -5.86
CA ALA A 201 8.33 -7.74 -6.72
C ALA A 201 7.05 -7.30 -6.00
N ALA A 202 6.38 -8.21 -5.27
CA ALA A 202 5.17 -7.90 -4.51
C ALA A 202 5.43 -6.84 -3.44
N ALA A 203 6.55 -6.98 -2.70
CA ALA A 203 6.96 -6.00 -1.71
C ALA A 203 7.30 -4.63 -2.32
N ALA A 204 7.96 -4.61 -3.49
CA ALA A 204 8.27 -3.37 -4.21
C ALA A 204 6.99 -2.68 -4.73
N ALA A 205 6.10 -3.44 -5.37
CA ALA A 205 4.82 -2.96 -5.90
C ALA A 205 3.94 -2.36 -4.79
N ALA A 206 3.80 -3.06 -3.65
CA ALA A 206 3.08 -2.53 -2.50
C ALA A 206 3.76 -1.26 -1.91
N GLY A 207 5.09 -1.16 -1.99
CA GLY A 207 5.84 0.00 -1.53
C GLY A 207 5.56 1.27 -2.34
N THR A 208 5.34 1.14 -3.65
CA THR A 208 5.12 2.26 -4.58
C THR A 208 3.64 2.53 -4.88
N ALA A 209 2.73 1.66 -4.41
CA ALA A 209 1.28 1.69 -4.68
C ALA A 209 0.58 3.02 -4.37
N LEU A 210 1.14 3.86 -3.49
CA LEU A 210 0.56 5.15 -3.10
C LEU A 210 1.09 6.34 -3.92
N SER A 211 2.06 6.13 -4.80
CA SER A 211 2.43 7.17 -5.76
C SER A 211 1.26 7.44 -6.70
N ALA A 212 1.06 8.69 -7.12
CA ALA A 212 -0.14 9.10 -7.89
C ALA A 212 -0.37 8.25 -9.14
N ASP A 213 0.72 7.88 -9.83
CA ASP A 213 0.64 7.17 -11.10
C ASP A 213 0.41 5.68 -10.90
N VAL A 214 1.16 5.05 -9.99
CA VAL A 214 0.97 3.63 -9.65
C VAL A 214 -0.41 3.40 -9.02
N TRP A 215 -0.92 4.36 -8.24
CA TRP A 215 -2.26 4.28 -7.67
C TRP A 215 -3.33 4.03 -8.73
N ARG A 216 -3.31 4.83 -9.82
CA ARG A 216 -4.28 4.68 -10.92
C ARG A 216 -4.11 3.33 -11.63
N GLN A 217 -2.88 2.90 -11.88
CA GLN A 217 -2.58 1.61 -12.51
C GLN A 217 -3.06 0.43 -11.67
N VAL A 218 -2.84 0.47 -10.36
CA VAL A 218 -3.26 -0.59 -9.42
C VAL A 218 -4.78 -0.76 -9.44
N TRP A 219 -5.54 0.33 -9.32
CA TRP A 219 -6.99 0.26 -9.40
C TRP A 219 -7.49 -0.18 -10.78
N ALA A 220 -6.86 0.33 -11.86
CA ALA A 220 -7.20 -0.06 -13.22
C ALA A 220 -6.99 -1.56 -13.47
N SER A 221 -5.94 -2.16 -12.88
CA SER A 221 -5.69 -3.61 -12.95
C SER A 221 -6.80 -4.44 -12.30
N ALA A 222 -7.59 -3.84 -11.41
CA ALA A 222 -8.76 -4.42 -10.77
C ALA A 222 -10.08 -4.00 -11.45
N GLY A 223 -10.03 -3.42 -12.65
CA GLY A 223 -11.18 -2.92 -13.39
C GLY A 223 -11.76 -1.61 -12.84
N VAL A 224 -11.14 -0.99 -11.84
CA VAL A 224 -11.62 0.22 -11.18
C VAL A 224 -10.97 1.46 -11.76
N SER A 225 -11.79 2.43 -12.13
CA SER A 225 -11.36 3.66 -12.76
C SER A 225 -11.15 4.77 -11.74
N CYS A 226 -9.94 5.31 -11.66
CA CYS A 226 -9.72 6.53 -10.87
C CYS A 226 -10.05 7.81 -11.66
N ASP A 227 -9.78 7.79 -12.97
CA ASP A 227 -9.94 8.92 -13.89
C ASP A 227 -9.68 8.43 -15.32
N GLU A 228 -10.71 8.41 -16.17
CA GLU A 228 -10.62 7.86 -17.52
C GLU A 228 -10.85 8.85 -18.63
N VAL A 229 -11.21 10.09 -18.29
CA VAL A 229 -11.46 11.15 -19.27
C VAL A 229 -10.28 12.10 -19.34
N SER A 230 -9.60 12.35 -18.21
CA SER A 230 -8.39 13.17 -18.20
C SER A 230 -7.12 12.34 -18.39
N ALA A 231 -7.19 11.01 -18.23
CA ALA A 231 -6.13 10.13 -18.71
C ALA A 231 -6.20 9.99 -20.24
N THR A 232 -5.21 10.55 -20.92
CA THR A 232 -5.17 10.62 -22.38
C THR A 232 -3.85 10.11 -22.98
N VAL A 233 -3.87 9.75 -24.26
CA VAL A 233 -2.71 9.45 -25.10
C VAL A 233 -2.90 10.13 -26.46
N LEU A 234 -1.85 10.76 -26.98
CA LEU A 234 -1.91 11.48 -28.26
C LEU A 234 -1.52 10.51 -29.37
N VAL A 235 -2.31 10.47 -30.45
CA VAL A 235 -2.02 9.62 -31.61
C VAL A 235 -2.08 10.43 -32.90
N LEU A 236 -1.30 10.01 -33.89
CA LEU A 236 -1.33 10.54 -35.25
C LEU A 236 -1.33 9.38 -36.24
N ASN A 237 -2.29 9.40 -37.17
CA ASN A 237 -2.45 8.41 -38.25
C ASN A 237 -2.37 6.96 -37.77
N LEU A 238 -2.86 6.67 -36.56
CA LEU A 238 -2.83 5.33 -35.98
C LEU A 238 -4.05 4.54 -36.47
N PRO A 239 -3.88 3.54 -37.35
CA PRO A 239 -5.02 2.76 -37.84
C PRO A 239 -5.47 1.81 -36.73
N LEU A 240 -6.63 2.09 -36.18
CA LEU A 240 -7.33 1.21 -35.24
C LEU A 240 -8.58 0.68 -35.92
N ALA A 241 -8.84 -0.61 -35.80
CA ALA A 241 -10.04 -1.28 -36.30
C ALA A 241 -10.97 -1.68 -35.15
N GLY A 242 -12.19 -2.08 -35.47
CA GLY A 242 -13.22 -2.47 -34.49
C GLY A 242 -14.35 -1.44 -34.34
N SER A 243 -15.33 -1.75 -33.48
CA SER A 243 -16.52 -0.91 -33.25
C SER A 243 -16.35 0.07 -32.08
N GLY A 244 -15.19 0.09 -31.43
CA GLY A 244 -14.89 0.94 -30.28
C GLY A 244 -14.73 2.42 -30.66
N ALA A 245 -14.96 3.31 -29.69
CA ALA A 245 -14.85 4.75 -29.90
C ALA A 245 -13.45 5.18 -30.35
N ALA A 246 -12.39 4.56 -29.81
CA ALA A 246 -11.02 4.84 -30.22
C ALA A 246 -10.80 4.63 -31.73
N ALA A 247 -11.36 3.56 -32.32
CA ALA A 247 -11.24 3.27 -33.74
C ALA A 247 -11.90 4.36 -34.60
N ALA A 248 -13.14 4.75 -34.27
CA ALA A 248 -13.86 5.79 -34.98
C ALA A 248 -13.18 7.18 -34.87
N ILE A 249 -12.70 7.54 -33.67
CA ILE A 249 -12.02 8.82 -33.43
C ILE A 249 -10.70 8.87 -34.19
N ALA A 250 -9.88 7.82 -34.10
CA ALA A 250 -8.59 7.76 -34.77
C ALA A 250 -8.74 7.75 -36.29
N ALA A 251 -9.71 7.01 -36.82
CA ALA A 251 -9.99 6.98 -38.26
C ALA A 251 -10.37 8.37 -38.81
N ALA A 252 -11.28 9.09 -38.15
CA ALA A 252 -11.70 10.42 -38.58
C ALA A 252 -10.55 11.44 -38.56
N ALA A 253 -9.68 11.38 -37.55
CA ALA A 253 -8.53 12.28 -37.46
C ALA A 253 -7.44 11.96 -38.50
N ALA A 254 -7.25 10.68 -38.81
CA ALA A 254 -6.27 10.22 -39.80
C ALA A 254 -6.60 10.68 -41.23
N GLU A 255 -7.87 10.94 -41.56
CA GLU A 255 -8.28 11.45 -42.89
C GLU A 255 -7.60 12.77 -43.26
N THR A 256 -7.34 13.62 -42.26
CA THR A 256 -6.69 14.93 -42.46
C THR A 256 -5.28 15.00 -41.89
N GLY A 257 -4.78 13.92 -41.27
CA GLY A 257 -3.49 13.94 -40.57
C GLY A 257 -3.51 14.75 -39.27
N GLU A 258 -4.66 14.88 -38.63
CA GLU A 258 -4.82 15.67 -37.40
C GLU A 258 -4.42 14.83 -36.17
N PRO A 259 -3.54 15.32 -35.27
CA PRO A 259 -3.28 14.66 -33.99
C PRO A 259 -4.54 14.64 -33.12
N VAL A 260 -4.84 13.51 -32.48
CA VAL A 260 -6.03 13.37 -31.63
C VAL A 260 -5.71 12.71 -30.30
N TRP A 261 -6.33 13.25 -29.24
CA TRP A 261 -6.27 12.63 -27.90
C TRP A 261 -7.30 11.52 -27.79
N LEU A 262 -6.83 10.32 -27.49
CA LEU A 262 -7.66 9.21 -27.05
C LEU A 262 -7.68 9.19 -25.52
N THR A 263 -8.87 8.99 -24.96
CA THR A 263 -9.04 8.84 -23.50
C THR A 263 -8.96 7.37 -23.11
N ALA A 264 -8.58 7.05 -21.87
CA ALA A 264 -8.67 5.68 -21.37
C ALA A 264 -10.10 5.13 -21.54
N ARG A 265 -11.13 5.99 -21.40
CA ARG A 265 -12.52 5.63 -21.67
C ARG A 265 -12.76 5.16 -23.10
N SER A 266 -12.15 5.81 -24.09
CA SER A 266 -12.30 5.43 -25.50
C SER A 266 -11.58 4.12 -25.86
N LEU A 267 -10.59 3.73 -25.06
CA LEU A 267 -9.70 2.58 -25.27
C LEU A 267 -10.13 1.30 -24.53
N ARG A 268 -11.22 1.30 -23.75
CA ARG A 268 -11.59 0.14 -22.93
C ARG A 268 -11.87 -1.12 -23.75
N HIS A 269 -12.63 -1.01 -24.83
CA HIS A 269 -13.20 -2.17 -25.52
C HIS A 269 -13.34 -1.98 -27.03
N ALA A 270 -13.35 -3.11 -27.74
CA ALA A 270 -13.71 -3.25 -29.15
C ALA A 270 -12.82 -2.49 -30.15
N TRP A 271 -11.52 -2.43 -29.87
CA TRP A 271 -10.53 -2.01 -30.86
C TRP A 271 -9.43 -3.05 -31.01
N GLU A 272 -8.81 -3.07 -32.18
CA GLU A 272 -7.63 -3.87 -32.52
C GLU A 272 -6.71 -3.07 -33.46
N PRO A 273 -5.44 -3.45 -33.64
CA PRO A 273 -4.59 -2.86 -34.67
C PRO A 273 -5.27 -2.98 -36.04
N GLY A 274 -5.28 -1.89 -36.81
CA GLY A 274 -5.80 -1.91 -38.17
C GLY A 274 -5.01 -2.85 -39.08
N PRO A 275 -5.60 -3.33 -40.20
CA PRO A 275 -4.93 -4.21 -41.14
C PRO A 275 -3.59 -3.63 -41.63
N GLY A 276 -2.52 -4.43 -41.57
CA GLY A 276 -1.18 -4.02 -42.00
C GLY A 276 -0.39 -3.20 -40.98
N LEU A 277 -0.94 -2.92 -39.79
CA LEU A 277 -0.20 -2.26 -38.72
C LEU A 277 0.78 -3.24 -38.06
N HIS A 278 2.04 -3.21 -38.51
CA HIS A 278 3.10 -4.07 -37.96
C HIS A 278 4.09 -3.33 -37.06
N THR A 279 4.21 -2.02 -37.24
CA THR A 279 5.17 -1.18 -36.51
C THR A 279 4.55 0.19 -36.20
N VAL A 280 4.70 0.63 -34.96
CA VAL A 280 4.27 1.96 -34.50
C VAL A 280 5.44 2.69 -33.85
N ARG A 281 5.58 3.98 -34.16
CA ARG A 281 6.54 4.85 -33.48
C ARG A 281 5.91 5.42 -32.22
N VAL A 282 6.69 5.54 -31.16
CA VAL A 282 6.28 6.07 -29.87
C VAL A 282 7.30 7.11 -29.42
N CYS A 283 6.86 8.33 -29.15
CA CYS A 283 7.68 9.40 -28.60
C CYS A 283 7.12 9.91 -27.27
N GLU A 284 7.91 10.68 -26.54
CA GLU A 284 7.48 11.33 -25.30
C GLU A 284 6.91 12.71 -25.57
N ASN A 285 7.52 13.45 -26.48
CA ASN A 285 7.33 14.88 -26.66
C ASN A 285 6.28 15.18 -27.74
N PRO A 286 5.25 16.00 -27.45
CA PRO A 286 4.22 16.37 -28.43
C PRO A 286 4.78 17.07 -29.67
N VAL A 287 5.91 17.77 -29.58
CA VAL A 287 6.53 18.50 -30.69
C VAL A 287 6.84 17.57 -31.88
N VAL A 288 7.18 16.30 -31.61
CA VAL A 288 7.41 15.30 -32.66
C VAL A 288 6.12 15.05 -33.45
N VAL A 289 4.99 14.90 -32.75
CA VAL A 289 3.67 14.68 -33.35
C VAL A 289 3.20 15.92 -34.11
N GLU A 290 3.27 17.09 -33.47
CA GLU A 290 2.88 18.37 -34.06
C GLU A 290 3.66 18.64 -35.36
N THR A 291 4.96 18.38 -35.35
CA THR A 291 5.80 18.59 -36.53
C THR A 291 5.55 17.54 -37.61
N ALA A 292 5.31 16.28 -37.24
CA ALA A 292 4.96 15.23 -38.18
C ALA A 292 3.63 15.54 -38.89
N ALA A 293 2.60 15.95 -38.13
CA ALA A 293 1.32 16.38 -38.68
C ALA A 293 1.50 17.59 -39.61
N ALA A 294 2.24 18.62 -39.19
CA ALA A 294 2.44 19.82 -40.00
C ALA A 294 3.20 19.58 -41.31
N ARG A 295 4.16 18.64 -41.34
CA ARG A 295 5.05 18.42 -42.49
C ARG A 295 4.64 17.26 -43.39
N LEU A 296 4.08 16.21 -42.81
CA LEU A 296 3.73 14.96 -43.51
C LEU A 296 2.22 14.76 -43.57
N GLY A 297 1.45 15.38 -42.68
CA GLY A 297 -0.01 15.30 -42.65
C GLY A 297 -0.51 13.85 -42.63
N PRO A 298 -1.51 13.49 -43.46
CA PRO A 298 -2.05 12.12 -43.51
C PRO A 298 -1.05 11.08 -44.04
N HIS A 299 0.10 11.50 -44.56
CA HIS A 299 1.14 10.59 -45.02
C HIS A 299 2.12 10.17 -43.93
N ALA A 300 2.14 10.83 -42.76
CA ALA A 300 2.99 10.37 -41.65
C ALA A 300 2.65 8.93 -41.27
N LEU A 301 3.68 8.11 -41.06
CA LEU A 301 3.51 6.78 -40.49
C LEU A 301 2.90 6.85 -39.08
N PRO A 302 2.23 5.78 -38.61
CA PRO A 302 1.56 5.75 -37.31
C PRO A 302 2.49 6.13 -36.15
N LEU A 303 2.04 7.11 -35.36
CA LEU A 303 2.80 7.68 -34.25
C LEU A 303 1.92 7.82 -32.99
N ILE A 304 2.50 7.47 -31.85
CA ILE A 304 1.93 7.65 -30.51
C ILE A 304 2.83 8.59 -29.72
N CYS A 305 2.24 9.49 -28.96
CA CYS A 305 2.95 10.30 -27.98
C CYS A 305 2.38 10.06 -26.58
N VAL A 306 3.26 9.68 -25.65
CA VAL A 306 2.90 9.38 -24.26
C VAL A 306 2.83 10.62 -23.37
N TYR A 307 3.33 11.77 -23.85
CA TYR A 307 3.26 13.08 -23.19
C TYR A 307 3.87 13.05 -21.78
N GLY A 308 5.17 12.82 -21.70
CA GLY A 308 5.89 12.63 -20.43
C GLY A 308 5.68 11.23 -19.86
N ARG A 309 5.32 11.16 -18.57
CA ARG A 309 5.08 9.87 -17.91
C ARG A 309 3.83 9.18 -18.52
N PRO A 310 3.91 7.93 -18.98
CA PRO A 310 2.78 7.27 -19.63
C PRO A 310 1.55 7.18 -18.72
N SER A 311 0.44 7.72 -19.19
CA SER A 311 -0.87 7.63 -18.53
C SER A 311 -1.47 6.22 -18.64
N ILE A 312 -2.55 5.92 -17.91
CA ILE A 312 -3.26 4.65 -18.09
C ILE A 312 -3.82 4.48 -19.52
N ALA A 313 -4.19 5.56 -20.20
CA ALA A 313 -4.61 5.50 -21.60
C ALA A 313 -3.44 5.08 -22.51
N ALA A 314 -2.23 5.60 -22.26
CA ALA A 314 -1.04 5.19 -22.98
C ALA A 314 -0.74 3.70 -22.75
N TRP A 315 -0.78 3.23 -21.50
CA TRP A 315 -0.57 1.82 -21.18
C TRP A 315 -1.61 0.91 -21.84
N LEU A 316 -2.91 1.22 -21.74
CA LEU A 316 -3.97 0.43 -22.40
C LEU A 316 -3.73 0.28 -23.91
N LEU A 317 -3.34 1.37 -24.58
CA LEU A 317 -3.05 1.35 -26.01
C LEU A 317 -1.78 0.54 -26.31
N LEU A 318 -0.68 0.80 -25.61
CA LEU A 318 0.60 0.15 -25.86
C LEU A 318 0.57 -1.35 -25.52
N ASP A 319 -0.05 -1.74 -24.42
CA ASP A 319 -0.26 -3.14 -24.05
C ASP A 319 -1.11 -3.87 -25.08
N GLY A 320 -2.21 -3.26 -25.55
CA GLY A 320 -3.06 -3.86 -26.56
C GLY A 320 -2.35 -4.05 -27.91
N LEU A 321 -1.54 -3.07 -28.33
CA LEU A 321 -0.71 -3.17 -29.53
C LEU A 321 0.38 -4.25 -29.39
N ALA A 322 1.09 -4.27 -28.26
CA ALA A 322 2.14 -5.25 -27.97
C ALA A 322 1.58 -6.68 -27.89
N ALA A 323 0.43 -6.87 -27.24
CA ALA A 323 -0.26 -8.15 -27.16
C ALA A 323 -0.72 -8.67 -28.54
N ALA A 324 -1.06 -7.76 -29.45
CA ALA A 324 -1.37 -8.09 -30.84
C ALA A 324 -0.12 -8.27 -31.74
N GLY A 325 1.09 -8.19 -31.18
CA GLY A 325 2.35 -8.43 -31.89
C GLY A 325 2.85 -7.24 -32.72
N VAL A 326 2.31 -6.04 -32.51
CA VAL A 326 2.79 -4.81 -33.16
C VAL A 326 4.14 -4.43 -32.55
N ARG A 327 5.14 -4.19 -33.38
CA ARG A 327 6.44 -3.71 -32.92
C ARG A 327 6.36 -2.25 -32.50
N LEU A 328 6.87 -1.93 -31.32
CA LEU A 328 6.85 -0.56 -30.78
C LEU A 328 8.27 0.02 -30.84
N LEU A 329 8.45 1.09 -31.61
CA LEU A 329 9.72 1.82 -31.70
C LEU A 329 9.64 3.02 -30.76
N MET A 330 10.32 2.94 -29.62
CA MET A 330 10.21 3.87 -28.51
C MET A 330 11.35 4.89 -28.47
N THR A 331 11.05 6.17 -28.32
CA THR A 331 12.02 7.18 -27.87
C THR A 331 11.42 8.00 -26.72
N CYS A 332 12.31 8.51 -25.87
CA CYS A 332 12.04 9.56 -24.88
C CYS A 332 13.24 10.50 -24.86
N ASP A 333 13.16 11.60 -24.13
CA ASP A 333 14.33 12.40 -23.82
C ASP A 333 15.39 11.58 -23.10
N ARG A 334 16.67 11.86 -23.36
CA ARG A 334 17.80 11.13 -22.77
C ARG A 334 18.24 11.72 -21.42
N ASP A 335 17.38 12.47 -20.76
CA ASP A 335 17.59 12.91 -19.39
C ASP A 335 17.24 11.79 -18.39
N THR A 336 17.42 12.03 -17.10
CA THR A 336 17.16 11.02 -16.06
C THR A 336 15.70 10.54 -16.07
N ALA A 337 14.73 11.42 -16.33
CA ALA A 337 13.31 11.07 -16.31
C ALA A 337 12.93 10.27 -17.55
N GLY A 338 13.31 10.73 -18.74
CA GLY A 338 13.04 10.03 -19.99
C GLY A 338 13.74 8.67 -20.06
N GLN A 339 14.94 8.50 -19.49
CA GLN A 339 15.59 7.20 -19.38
C GLN A 339 14.82 6.21 -18.48
N GLN A 340 14.18 6.70 -17.41
CA GLN A 340 13.32 5.86 -16.56
C GLN A 340 12.07 5.42 -17.31
N PHE A 341 11.41 6.34 -18.03
CA PHE A 341 10.23 6.03 -18.83
C PHE A 341 10.56 5.06 -19.96
N LEU A 342 11.65 5.30 -20.70
CA LEU A 342 12.12 4.42 -21.75
C LEU A 342 12.43 3.01 -21.21
N THR A 343 13.11 2.91 -20.07
CA THR A 343 13.39 1.62 -19.43
C THR A 343 12.12 0.85 -19.07
N GLU A 344 11.08 1.56 -18.60
CA GLU A 344 9.78 0.97 -18.28
C GLU A 344 9.05 0.49 -19.54
N LEU A 345 8.98 1.34 -20.56
CA LEU A 345 8.34 1.08 -21.85
C LEU A 345 9.01 -0.07 -22.62
N LEU A 346 10.34 -0.19 -22.57
CA LEU A 346 11.09 -1.26 -23.21
C LEU A 346 10.86 -2.66 -22.61
N ARG A 347 10.11 -2.76 -21.50
CA ARG A 347 9.67 -4.06 -20.95
C ARG A 347 8.49 -4.64 -21.73
N LEU A 348 7.80 -3.83 -22.54
CA LEU A 348 6.69 -4.31 -23.37
C LEU A 348 7.19 -5.30 -24.43
N PRO A 349 6.45 -6.38 -24.71
CA PRO A 349 6.79 -7.30 -25.79
C PRO A 349 6.97 -6.58 -27.13
N GLY A 350 8.09 -6.82 -27.80
CA GLY A 350 8.38 -6.23 -29.12
C GLY A 350 8.78 -4.74 -29.10
N ALA A 351 8.89 -4.12 -27.91
CA ALA A 351 9.40 -2.77 -27.79
C ALA A 351 10.93 -2.71 -28.00
N VAL A 352 11.39 -1.75 -28.79
CA VAL A 352 12.80 -1.47 -29.04
C VAL A 352 13.04 0.03 -29.10
N GLU A 353 14.27 0.47 -28.82
CA GLU A 353 14.60 1.89 -28.94
C GLU A 353 14.58 2.35 -30.41
N TRP A 354 13.89 3.45 -30.68
CA TRP A 354 13.75 4.07 -31.99
C TRP A 354 14.95 4.97 -32.27
N LEU A 355 15.68 4.67 -33.35
CA LEU A 355 16.87 5.42 -33.78
C LEU A 355 17.88 5.63 -32.63
N ALA A 356 18.21 4.57 -31.88
CA ALA A 356 19.15 4.63 -30.76
C ALA A 356 20.52 5.28 -31.11
N ALA A 357 20.96 5.15 -32.38
CA ALA A 357 22.20 5.73 -32.87
C ALA A 357 22.11 7.22 -33.26
N ALA A 358 20.93 7.84 -33.24
CA ALA A 358 20.77 9.26 -33.57
C ALA A 358 21.34 10.14 -32.45
N ASP A 359 22.11 11.17 -32.81
CA ASP A 359 22.70 12.13 -31.88
C ASP A 359 21.66 13.13 -31.35
N GLY A 360 21.80 13.52 -30.08
CA GLY A 360 20.92 14.47 -29.42
C GLY A 360 20.41 13.96 -28.07
N VAL A 361 20.17 14.89 -27.15
CA VAL A 361 19.65 14.60 -25.81
C VAL A 361 18.13 14.61 -25.81
N TYR A 362 17.54 15.65 -26.37
CA TYR A 362 16.08 15.83 -26.43
C TYR A 362 15.50 15.34 -27.75
N GLU A 363 14.24 14.94 -27.78
CA GLU A 363 13.54 14.53 -29.01
C GLU A 363 13.48 15.64 -30.05
N GLU A 364 13.34 16.91 -29.65
CA GLU A 364 13.35 18.05 -30.57
C GLU A 364 14.71 18.21 -31.26
N SER A 365 15.81 17.84 -30.58
CA SER A 365 17.14 17.86 -31.18
C SER A 365 17.34 16.74 -32.21
N ARG A 366 16.57 15.66 -32.09
CA ARG A 366 16.56 14.50 -33.00
C ARG A 366 15.47 14.58 -34.07
N LEU A 367 14.67 15.64 -34.05
CA LEU A 367 13.49 15.80 -34.90
C LEU A 367 13.74 15.58 -36.40
N PRO A 368 14.85 16.06 -37.01
CA PRO A 368 15.12 15.77 -38.42
C PRO A 368 15.22 14.27 -38.74
N ALA A 369 15.86 13.48 -37.86
CA ALA A 369 16.01 12.04 -38.04
C ALA A 369 14.69 11.30 -37.78
N LEU A 370 13.95 11.69 -36.72
CA LEU A 370 12.64 11.12 -36.39
C LEU A 370 11.64 11.36 -37.54
N LEU A 371 11.60 12.58 -38.10
CA LEU A 371 10.72 12.90 -39.23
C LEU A 371 11.10 12.16 -40.51
N ALA A 372 12.38 11.95 -40.76
CA ALA A 372 12.84 11.19 -41.92
C ALA A 372 12.37 9.72 -41.86
N ASP A 373 12.36 9.10 -40.68
CA ASP A 373 11.83 7.74 -40.48
C ASP A 373 10.29 7.67 -40.46
N LEU A 374 9.61 8.77 -40.07
CA LEU A 374 8.16 8.88 -40.11
C LEU A 374 7.60 9.11 -41.52
N ALA A 375 8.44 9.49 -42.48
CA ALA A 375 8.03 9.59 -43.87
C ALA A 375 7.84 8.18 -44.46
N PRO A 376 6.75 7.92 -45.20
CA PRO A 376 6.57 6.64 -45.86
C PRO A 376 7.67 6.46 -46.90
N ALA A 377 8.12 5.22 -47.12
CA ALA A 377 9.05 4.93 -48.19
C ALA A 377 8.47 5.42 -49.52
N PRO A 378 9.28 6.05 -50.41
CA PRO A 378 8.81 6.41 -51.73
C PRO A 378 8.28 5.15 -52.42
N PRO A 379 7.15 5.22 -53.15
CA PRO A 379 6.63 4.05 -53.86
C PRO A 379 7.71 3.51 -54.79
N GLU A 380 7.94 2.20 -54.75
CA GLU A 380 8.83 1.51 -55.68
C GLU A 380 8.39 1.87 -57.10
N VAL A 381 9.26 2.56 -57.83
CA VAL A 381 9.06 2.79 -59.26
C VAL A 381 9.23 1.44 -59.93
N LEU A 382 8.12 0.75 -60.19
CA LEU A 382 8.11 -0.42 -61.07
C LEU A 382 8.58 0.03 -62.45
N ASP A 383 9.81 -0.35 -62.81
CA ASP A 383 10.33 -0.13 -64.15
C ASP A 383 9.32 -0.70 -65.18
N PRO A 384 8.97 0.07 -66.22
CA PRO A 384 8.01 -0.38 -67.21
C PRO A 384 8.56 -1.65 -67.88
N VAL A 385 7.78 -2.73 -67.77
CA VAL A 385 8.06 -4.01 -68.44
C VAL A 385 8.33 -3.72 -69.92
N PRO A 386 9.51 -4.11 -70.47
CA PRO A 386 9.80 -3.87 -71.88
C PRO A 386 8.78 -4.62 -72.72
N LYS A 387 8.06 -3.88 -73.57
CA LYS A 387 7.14 -4.47 -74.55
C LYS A 387 7.95 -5.40 -75.45
N SER A 388 7.69 -6.70 -75.34
CA SER A 388 8.19 -7.70 -76.26
C SER A 388 7.54 -7.44 -77.63
N GLY A 389 8.37 -7.02 -78.60
CA GLY A 389 8.01 -6.91 -80.00
C GLY A 389 8.30 -8.21 -80.75
#